data_AF-A0A2K3D7B4-F1
#
_entry.id   AF-A0A2K3D7B4-F1
#
_cell.length_a   1.000
_cell.length_b   1.000
_cell.length_c   1.000
_cell.angle_alpha   90.00
_cell.angle_beta   90.00
_cell.angle_gamma   90.00
#
_symmetry.space_group_name_H-M   'P 1'
#
loop_
_entity.id
_entity.type
_entity.pdbx_description
1 polymer ?
#
loop_
_entity_poly.entity_id
_entity_poly.type
_entity_poly.pdbx_seq_one_letter_code
_entity_poly.pdbx_strand_id
1 'polypeptide(L)'
;MFPLNTRGAQASESPLTTVVAAGSAALPTLLKLAAVMEKGGQDLRSVEQLPVEIALGPEFVFRPIFACPVSRDMSTPDNPPLALPCGHVLAEQSVAKLLKNRSRAFKCPYCPMECRQESLRPVTFPGID
;
A
#
# COMPACT_ATOMS: atom_id res chain seq x y z
N MET A 1 6.15 -21.79 -18.29
CA MET A 1 7.25 -20.81 -18.34
C MET A 1 6.61 -19.43 -18.42
N PHE A 2 6.28 -18.86 -17.26
CA PHE A 2 5.73 -17.50 -17.17
C PHE A 2 6.86 -16.58 -16.70
N PRO A 3 7.26 -15.57 -17.48
CA PRO A 3 8.27 -14.63 -17.03
C PRO A 3 7.61 -13.67 -16.04
N LEU A 4 7.87 -13.85 -14.74
CA LEU A 4 7.37 -12.93 -13.72
C LEU A 4 8.36 -11.78 -13.53
N ASN A 5 8.06 -10.77 -14.33
CA ASN A 5 8.53 -9.40 -14.26
C ASN A 5 8.51 -8.88 -12.81
N THR A 6 9.62 -8.30 -12.38
CA THR A 6 9.74 -7.48 -11.18
C THR A 6 8.90 -6.22 -11.37
N ARG A 7 7.60 -6.27 -11.05
CA ARG A 7 6.76 -5.06 -10.98
C ARG A 7 6.15 -4.98 -9.60
N GLY A 8 6.65 -4.02 -8.82
CA GLY A 8 6.04 -3.63 -7.57
C GLY A 8 4.58 -3.26 -7.81
N ALA A 9 3.70 -3.81 -6.96
CA ALA A 9 2.43 -3.25 -6.50
C ALA A 9 1.57 -2.44 -7.49
N GLN A 10 1.52 -2.82 -8.77
CA GLN A 10 0.48 -2.33 -9.66
C GLN A 10 -0.70 -3.28 -9.55
N ALA A 11 -1.90 -2.75 -9.29
CA ALA A 11 -3.16 -3.47 -9.41
C ALA A 11 -3.43 -3.81 -10.89
N SER A 12 -2.54 -4.58 -11.51
CA SER A 12 -2.65 -4.97 -12.92
C SER A 12 -3.69 -6.08 -13.11
N GLU A 13 -4.02 -6.83 -12.06
CA GLU A 13 -5.06 -7.85 -12.09
C GLU A 13 -6.31 -7.37 -11.36
N SER A 14 -7.47 -7.81 -11.87
CA SER A 14 -8.75 -7.58 -11.22
C SER A 14 -8.67 -8.04 -9.75
N PRO A 15 -9.07 -7.20 -8.77
CA PRO A 15 -9.07 -7.58 -7.36
C PRO A 15 -9.81 -8.91 -7.12
N LEU A 16 -10.86 -9.18 -7.89
CA LEU A 16 -11.58 -10.46 -7.83
C LEU A 16 -10.71 -11.64 -8.26
N THR A 17 -9.99 -11.50 -9.38
CA THR A 17 -9.07 -12.54 -9.87
C THR A 17 -7.98 -12.82 -8.86
N THR A 18 -7.37 -11.78 -8.30
CA THR A 18 -6.32 -11.89 -7.28
C THR A 18 -6.82 -12.62 -6.04
N VAL A 19 -8.00 -12.25 -5.51
CA VAL A 19 -8.58 -12.90 -4.32
C VAL A 19 -8.95 -14.36 -4.61
N VAL A 20 -9.49 -14.66 -5.79
CA VAL A 20 -9.83 -16.03 -6.18
C VAL A 20 -8.56 -16.88 -6.33
N ALA A 21 -7.49 -16.34 -6.94
CA ALA A 21 -6.22 -17.04 -7.10
C ALA A 21 -5.55 -17.32 -5.74
N ALA A 22 -5.43 -16.30 -4.88
CA ALA A 22 -4.89 -16.44 -3.53
C ALA A 22 -5.70 -17.44 -2.70
N GLY A 23 -7.03 -17.33 -2.75
CA GLY A 23 -7.95 -18.24 -2.06
C GLY A 23 -7.81 -19.68 -2.56
N SER A 24 -7.69 -19.88 -3.87
CA SER A 24 -7.50 -21.20 -4.47
C SER A 24 -6.18 -21.85 -4.03
N ALA A 25 -5.11 -21.06 -3.90
CA ALA A 25 -3.83 -21.53 -3.38
C ALA A 25 -3.87 -21.85 -1.88
N ALA A 26 -4.61 -21.05 -1.09
CA ALA A 26 -4.77 -21.24 0.36
C ALA A 26 -5.69 -22.41 0.73
N LEU A 27 -6.71 -22.68 -0.09
CA LEU A 27 -7.84 -23.55 0.25
C LEU A 27 -7.43 -24.97 0.68
N PRO A 28 -6.48 -25.67 0.01
CA PRO A 28 -6.09 -27.01 0.42
C PRO A 28 -5.52 -27.07 1.85
N THR A 29 -4.74 -26.06 2.24
CA THR A 29 -4.17 -25.95 3.59
C THR A 29 -5.27 -25.66 4.62
N LEU A 30 -6.20 -24.75 4.29
CA LEU A 30 -7.33 -24.42 5.15
C LEU A 30 -8.28 -25.61 5.38
N LEU A 31 -8.55 -26.42 4.36
CA LEU A 31 -9.38 -27.62 4.49
C LEU A 31 -8.72 -28.67 5.38
N LYS A 32 -7.40 -28.87 5.25
CA LYS A 32 -6.64 -29.77 6.13
C LYS A 32 -6.65 -29.26 7.57
N LEU A 33 -6.45 -27.97 7.76
CA LEU A 33 -6.49 -27.35 9.08
C LEU A 33 -7.85 -27.54 9.74
N ALA A 34 -8.94 -27.26 9.03
CA ALA A 34 -10.29 -27.42 9.55
C ALA A 34 -10.56 -28.86 10.01
N ALA A 35 -10.16 -29.85 9.21
CA ALA A 35 -10.33 -31.27 9.56
C ALA A 35 -9.49 -31.70 10.78
N VAL A 36 -8.31 -31.09 11.00
CA VAL A 36 -7.48 -31.36 12.18
C VAL A 36 -8.08 -30.71 13.42
N MET A 37 -8.53 -29.46 13.32
CA MET A 37 -9.12 -28.72 14.43
C MET A 37 -10.44 -29.34 14.91
N GLU A 38 -11.29 -29.79 13.98
CA GLU A 38 -12.54 -30.48 14.31
C GLU A 38 -12.28 -31.75 15.13
N LYS A 39 -11.28 -32.54 14.75
CA LYS A 39 -10.85 -33.73 15.53
C LYS A 39 -10.30 -33.36 16.91
N GLY A 40 -9.70 -32.19 17.05
CA GLY A 40 -9.20 -31.64 18.31
C GLY A 40 -10.28 -30.95 19.17
N GLY A 41 -11.53 -30.89 18.71
CA GLY A 41 -12.61 -30.18 19.40
C GLY A 41 -12.46 -28.66 19.40
N GLN A 42 -11.64 -28.10 18.51
CA GLN A 42 -11.40 -26.66 18.37
C GLN A 42 -12.16 -26.11 17.16
N ASP A 43 -12.82 -24.96 17.31
CA ASP A 43 -13.46 -24.27 16.19
C ASP A 43 -12.47 -23.28 15.55
N LEU A 44 -12.27 -23.39 14.23
CA LEU A 44 -11.47 -22.43 13.45
C LEU A 44 -12.01 -21.00 13.56
N ARG A 45 -13.30 -20.82 13.85
CA ARG A 45 -13.89 -19.49 14.07
C ARG A 45 -13.49 -18.83 15.40
N SER A 46 -13.03 -19.63 16.36
CA SER A 46 -12.64 -19.15 17.69
C SER A 46 -11.19 -18.69 17.80
N VAL A 47 -10.38 -18.88 16.76
CA VAL A 47 -8.98 -18.45 16.76
C VAL A 47 -8.85 -17.07 16.10
N GLU A 48 -8.14 -16.15 16.77
CA GLU A 48 -7.85 -14.81 16.22
C GLU A 48 -6.77 -14.85 15.14
N GLN A 49 -5.92 -15.90 15.16
CA GLN A 49 -4.84 -16.12 14.20
C GLN A 49 -4.82 -17.58 13.76
N LEU A 50 -4.48 -17.80 12.48
CA LEU A 50 -4.31 -19.15 11.96
C LEU A 50 -3.08 -19.81 12.63
N PRO A 51 -3.20 -21.07 13.09
CA PRO A 51 -2.09 -21.78 13.74
C PRO A 51 -1.02 -22.26 12.74
N VAL A 52 -1.24 -22.06 11.44
CA VAL A 52 -0.31 -22.40 10.37
C VAL A 52 -0.19 -21.22 9.41
N GLU A 53 1.03 -20.98 8.93
CA GLU A 53 1.27 -20.00 7.88
C GLU A 53 0.84 -20.55 6.52
N ILE A 54 0.19 -19.70 5.72
CA ILE A 54 -0.17 -20.01 4.33
C ILE A 54 0.83 -19.30 3.43
N ALA A 55 1.78 -20.05 2.87
CA ALA A 55 2.76 -19.53 1.94
C ALA A 55 2.12 -19.28 0.57
N LEU A 56 1.53 -18.09 0.39
CA LEU A 56 0.91 -17.68 -0.88
C LEU A 56 1.95 -17.31 -1.95
N GLY A 57 3.12 -16.84 -1.55
CA GLY A 57 4.15 -16.33 -2.47
C GLY A 57 4.20 -14.80 -2.51
N PRO A 58 5.33 -14.23 -2.97
CA PRO A 58 5.56 -12.79 -3.00
C PRO A 58 4.60 -12.02 -3.90
N GLU A 59 3.96 -12.68 -4.87
CA GLU A 59 2.98 -12.10 -5.80
C GLU A 59 1.66 -11.68 -5.12
N PHE A 60 1.34 -12.25 -3.95
CA PHE A 60 0.17 -11.87 -3.15
C PHE A 60 0.53 -10.94 -1.98
N VAL A 61 1.76 -10.42 -1.95
CA VAL A 61 2.22 -9.46 -0.93
C VAL A 61 2.04 -8.04 -1.47
N PHE A 62 0.96 -7.39 -1.05
CA PHE A 62 0.67 -6.00 -1.42
C PHE A 62 1.28 -5.05 -0.40
N ARG A 63 2.03 -4.05 -0.88
CA ARG A 63 2.58 -2.98 -0.06
C ARG A 63 1.70 -1.73 -0.17
N PRO A 64 1.59 -0.92 0.90
CA PRO A 64 0.83 0.32 0.85
C PRO A 64 1.40 1.24 -0.23
N ILE A 65 0.54 1.68 -1.13
CA ILE A 65 0.84 2.73 -2.10
C ILE A 65 0.44 4.09 -1.50
N PHE A 66 1.22 5.13 -1.78
CA PHE A 66 0.84 6.47 -1.38
C PHE A 66 -0.13 7.08 -2.41
N ALA A 67 -1.29 7.49 -1.94
CA ALA A 67 -2.21 8.35 -2.70
C ALA A 67 -2.17 9.75 -2.08
N CYS A 68 -1.94 10.76 -2.92
CA CYS A 68 -1.91 12.14 -2.47
C CYS A 68 -3.28 12.54 -1.96
N PRO A 69 -3.42 13.00 -0.71
CA PRO A 69 -4.75 13.24 -0.16
C PRO A 69 -5.36 14.57 -0.65
N VAL A 70 -4.58 15.40 -1.37
CA VAL A 70 -5.05 16.62 -2.06
C VAL A 70 -5.52 16.31 -3.48
N SER A 71 -4.70 15.66 -4.30
CA SER A 71 -5.07 15.37 -5.69
C SER A 71 -5.89 14.09 -5.85
N ARG A 72 -5.83 13.19 -4.85
CA ARG A 72 -6.39 11.84 -4.85
C ARG A 72 -5.78 10.89 -5.88
N ASP A 73 -4.64 11.29 -6.44
CA ASP A 73 -3.88 10.46 -7.38
C ASP A 73 -2.81 9.66 -6.63
N MET A 74 -2.54 8.45 -7.13
CA MET A 74 -1.41 7.65 -6.68
C MET A 74 -0.09 8.33 -7.08
N SER A 75 0.90 8.29 -6.19
CA SER A 75 2.25 8.75 -6.53
C SER A 75 2.92 7.80 -7.52
N THR A 76 3.69 8.40 -8.42
CA THR A 76 4.44 7.73 -9.49
C THR A 76 5.91 8.18 -9.45
N PRO A 77 6.83 7.53 -10.18
CA PRO A 77 8.21 8.01 -10.30
C PRO A 77 8.29 9.49 -10.75
N ASP A 78 7.37 9.90 -11.64
CA ASP A 78 7.28 11.29 -12.17
C ASP A 78 6.51 12.26 -11.25
N ASN A 79 5.88 11.77 -10.18
CA ASN A 79 5.15 12.57 -9.20
C ASN A 79 5.33 11.99 -7.78
N PRO A 80 6.58 12.01 -7.27
CA PRO A 80 6.93 11.39 -6.01
C PRO A 80 6.26 12.11 -4.83
N PRO A 81 6.10 11.41 -3.70
CA PRO A 81 5.62 12.01 -2.47
C PRO A 81 6.73 12.82 -1.77
N LEU A 82 6.34 13.97 -1.24
CA LEU A 82 7.18 14.89 -0.48
C LEU A 82 6.66 15.01 0.95
N ALA A 83 7.54 14.78 1.93
CA ALA A 83 7.29 15.09 3.33
C ALA A 83 7.47 16.59 3.59
N LEU A 84 6.47 17.16 4.26
CA LEU A 84 6.48 18.51 4.81
C LEU A 84 7.22 18.51 6.16
N PRO A 85 7.70 19.67 6.66
CA PRO A 85 8.35 19.77 7.97
C PRO A 85 7.46 19.31 9.14
N CYS A 86 6.13 19.37 8.98
CA CYS A 86 5.17 18.87 9.96
C CYS A 86 4.97 17.34 9.94
N GLY A 87 5.61 16.62 9.02
CA GLY A 87 5.50 15.17 8.87
C GLY A 87 4.38 14.69 7.92
N HIS A 88 3.45 15.56 7.52
CA HIS A 88 2.47 15.21 6.48
C HIS A 88 3.14 15.05 5.12
N VAL A 89 2.55 14.22 4.26
CA VAL A 89 3.10 13.89 2.93
C VAL A 89 2.11 14.31 1.85
N LEU A 90 2.62 14.95 0.79
CA LEU A 90 1.86 15.38 -0.39
C LEU A 90 2.62 15.02 -1.66
N ALA A 91 1.94 14.76 -2.77
CA ALA A 91 2.63 14.57 -4.05
C ALA A 91 3.29 15.87 -4.55
N GLU A 92 4.44 15.75 -5.22
CA GLU A 92 5.23 16.87 -5.73
C GLU A 92 4.41 17.87 -6.55
N GLN A 93 3.60 17.38 -7.50
CA GLN A 93 2.74 18.25 -8.32
C GLN A 93 1.70 19.01 -7.48
N SER A 94 1.21 18.42 -6.38
CA SER A 94 0.30 19.10 -5.47
C SER A 94 1.02 20.23 -4.73
N VAL A 95 2.25 19.98 -4.28
CA VAL A 95 3.08 21.00 -3.63
C VAL A 95 3.45 22.12 -4.61
N ALA A 96 3.82 21.80 -5.85
CA ALA A 96 4.11 22.78 -6.88
C ALA A 96 2.92 23.71 -7.16
N LYS A 97 1.70 23.16 -7.23
CA LYS A 97 0.47 23.96 -7.36
C LYS A 97 0.24 24.89 -6.16
N LEU A 98 0.49 24.41 -4.94
CA LEU A 98 0.36 25.19 -3.71
C LEU A 98 1.39 26.34 -3.63
N LEU A 99 2.63 26.09 -4.04
CA LEU A 99 3.71 27.10 -4.13
C LEU A 99 3.46 28.09 -5.27
N LYS A 100 2.96 27.66 -6.44
CA LYS A 100 2.65 28.60 -7.54
C LYS A 100 1.55 29.59 -7.13
N ASN A 101 0.59 29.14 -6.34
CA ASN A 101 -0.49 30.00 -5.83
C ASN A 101 -0.03 30.92 -4.68
N ARG A 102 1.17 30.69 -4.11
CA ARG A 102 1.70 31.41 -2.96
C ARG A 102 3.21 31.64 -3.11
N SER A 103 3.61 32.86 -3.47
CA SER A 103 4.95 33.20 -3.99
C SER A 103 6.21 32.72 -3.24
N ARG A 104 6.14 32.26 -1.99
CA ARG A 104 7.31 31.74 -1.24
C ARG A 104 7.02 30.62 -0.24
N ALA A 105 5.77 30.44 0.18
CA ALA A 105 5.42 29.51 1.25
C ALA A 105 3.94 29.13 1.18
N PHE A 106 3.60 27.93 1.65
CA PHE A 106 2.22 27.45 1.71
C PHE A 106 1.91 26.84 3.07
N LYS A 107 0.63 26.80 3.47
CA LYS A 107 0.20 26.10 4.68
C LYS A 107 -0.08 24.63 4.36
N CYS A 108 0.31 23.74 5.26
CA CYS A 108 -0.08 22.34 5.17
C CYS A 108 -1.63 22.23 5.12
N PRO A 109 -2.22 21.43 4.23
CA PRO A 109 -3.67 21.22 4.19
C PRO A 109 -4.25 20.56 5.45
N TYR A 110 -3.40 19.86 6.23
CA TYR A 110 -3.81 19.10 7.42
C TYR A 110 -3.49 19.80 8.74
N CYS A 111 -2.66 20.82 8.74
CA CYS A 111 -2.24 21.48 9.98
C CYS A 111 -1.82 22.94 9.73
N PRO A 112 -1.74 23.79 10.76
CA PRO A 112 -1.45 25.22 10.57
C PRO A 112 0.00 25.53 10.19
N MET A 113 0.88 24.53 10.09
CA MET A 113 2.30 24.73 9.83
C MET A 113 2.55 25.26 8.41
N GLU A 114 3.34 26.33 8.33
CA GLU A 114 3.82 26.92 7.08
C GLU A 114 5.05 26.15 6.58
N CYS A 115 5.09 25.90 5.28
CA CYS A 115 6.08 25.08 4.59
C CYS A 115 6.71 25.90 3.46
N ARG A 116 8.02 25.73 3.26
CA ARG A 116 8.79 26.31 2.14
C ARG A 116 9.44 25.22 1.30
N GLN A 117 9.82 25.54 0.07
CA GLN A 117 10.35 24.54 -0.87
C GLN A 117 11.62 23.87 -0.33
N GLU A 118 12.50 24.63 0.30
CA GLU A 118 13.73 24.17 0.95
C GLU A 118 13.51 23.24 2.16
N SER A 119 12.30 23.19 2.72
CA SER A 119 11.96 22.35 3.88
C SER A 119 11.33 21.00 3.49
N LEU A 120 11.12 20.77 2.19
CA LEU A 120 10.51 19.55 1.68
C LEU A 120 11.55 18.44 1.55
N ARG A 121 11.16 17.22 1.89
CA ARG A 121 12.03 16.04 1.74
C ARG A 121 11.34 14.97 0.91
N PRO A 122 11.98 14.40 -0.12
CA PRO A 122 11.42 13.27 -0.84
C PRO A 122 11.24 12.08 0.10
N VAL A 123 10.14 11.34 -0.10
CA VAL A 123 9.87 10.09 0.63
C VAL A 123 9.85 8.96 -0.37
N THR A 124 10.57 7.90 -0.07
CA THR A 124 10.50 6.66 -0.84
C THR A 124 9.42 5.77 -0.25
N PHE A 125 8.34 5.52 -1.00
CA PHE A 125 7.44 4.41 -0.71
C PHE A 125 7.81 3.23 -1.61
N PRO A 126 7.83 2.00 -1.08
CA PRO A 126 8.09 0.81 -1.90
C PRO A 126 7.04 0.68 -3.03
N GLY A 127 7.46 0.51 -4.28
CA GLY A 127 6.54 0.40 -5.43
C GLY A 127 6.25 1.71 -6.19
N ILE A 128 7.07 2.75 -5.97
CA ILE A 128 7.10 3.99 -6.78
C ILE A 128 8.29 3.97 -7.76
N ASP A 129 9.03 2.87 -7.83
CA ASP A 129 10.17 2.62 -8.73
C ASP A 129 9.75 2.12 -10.13
#